data_AF-A0A3B8J1V2-F1
#
_entry.id   AF-A0A3B8J1V2-F1
#
_cell.length_a   1.000
_cell.length_b   1.000
_cell.length_c   1.000
_cell.angle_alpha   90.00
_cell.angle_beta   90.00
_cell.angle_gamma   90.00
#
_symmetry.space_group_name_H-M   'P 1'
#
loop_
_entity.id
_entity.type
_entity.pdbx_description
1 polymer ?
#
loop_
_entity_poly.entity_id
_entity_poly.type
_entity_poly.pdbx_seq_one_letter_code
_entity_poly.pdbx_strand_id
1 'polypeptide(L)'
;MRKLYWIALAAVSTILSSCYVVVEEPYVAPIDPRDNFTGIFEVEEFSQVYAATTYYNVEVTKSPYEQDVVWISNFYGIELDIYGVVSGADIQIPRQRIGNYEVDGWGYLTNEGRLRLFFTFVEHRPFGSLMDECDALFYALY
;
A
#
# COMPACT_ATOMS: atom_id res chain seq x y z
N MET A 1 12.42 -66.10 34.46
CA MET A 1 13.27 -65.08 33.81
C MET A 1 12.96 -64.88 32.31
N ARG A 2 12.73 -65.94 31.51
CA ARG A 2 12.44 -65.83 30.05
C ARG A 2 11.22 -64.98 29.66
N LYS A 3 10.18 -64.89 30.51
CA LYS A 3 8.97 -64.09 30.25
C LYS A 3 9.14 -62.58 30.48
N LEU A 4 10.14 -62.16 31.27
CA LEU A 4 10.41 -60.74 31.54
C LEU A 4 10.99 -60.02 30.32
N TYR A 5 11.81 -60.73 29.53
CA TYR A 5 12.41 -60.21 28.30
C TYR A 5 11.37 -59.88 27.22
N TRP A 6 10.33 -60.71 27.07
CA TRP A 6 9.26 -60.46 26.10
C TRP A 6 8.39 -59.26 26.46
N ILE A 7 8.18 -59.03 27.76
CA ILE A 7 7.44 -57.85 28.26
C ILE A 7 8.28 -56.58 28.05
N ALA A 8 9.58 -56.63 28.33
CA ALA A 8 10.49 -55.52 28.08
C ALA A 8 10.60 -55.18 26.57
N LEU A 9 10.65 -56.20 25.70
CA LEU A 9 10.72 -56.00 24.26
C LEU A 9 9.42 -55.38 23.69
N ALA A 10 8.27 -55.82 24.19
CA ALA A 10 6.97 -55.26 23.79
C ALA A 10 6.80 -53.81 24.27
N ALA A 11 7.27 -53.48 25.47
CA ALA A 11 7.20 -52.12 26.02
C ALA A 11 8.12 -51.13 25.29
N VAL A 12 9.29 -51.57 24.81
CA VAL A 12 10.19 -50.70 24.02
C VAL A 12 9.60 -50.42 22.63
N SER A 13 8.89 -51.38 22.05
CA SER A 13 8.29 -51.23 20.71
C SER A 13 7.12 -50.25 20.67
N THR A 14 6.36 -50.08 21.77
CA THR A 14 5.26 -49.11 21.84
C THR A 14 5.71 -47.67 22.09
N ILE A 15 6.90 -47.47 22.67
CA ILE A 15 7.45 -46.13 22.93
C ILE A 15 7.99 -45.50 21.63
N LEU A 16 8.46 -46.31 20.68
CA LEU A 16 9.02 -45.83 19.40
C LEU A 16 7.94 -45.44 18.38
N SER A 17 6.67 -45.83 18.56
CA SER A 17 5.59 -45.54 17.61
C SER A 17 4.87 -44.21 17.87
N SER A 18 5.17 -43.47 18.94
CA SER A 18 4.46 -42.23 19.27
C SER A 18 5.15 -40.95 18.81
N CYS A 19 6.24 -41.05 18.04
CA CYS A 19 6.90 -39.88 17.49
C CYS A 19 6.14 -39.40 16.24
N TYR A 20 5.09 -38.60 16.44
CA TYR A 20 4.46 -37.90 15.34
C TYR A 20 5.28 -36.62 15.06
N VAL A 21 5.73 -36.47 13.81
CA VAL A 21 6.45 -35.27 13.36
C VAL A 21 5.41 -34.25 12.97
N VAL A 22 5.30 -33.16 13.72
CA VAL A 22 4.56 -31.96 13.28
C VAL A 22 5.43 -31.30 12.22
N VAL A 23 5.03 -31.41 10.95
CA VAL A 23 5.57 -30.54 9.91
C VAL A 23 4.79 -29.23 10.03
N GLU A 24 5.36 -28.25 10.73
CA GLU A 24 4.83 -26.89 10.67
C GLU A 24 5.10 -26.36 9.26
N GLU A 25 4.03 -26.05 8.52
CA GLU A 25 4.18 -25.29 7.28
C GLU A 25 4.79 -23.92 7.61
N PRO A 26 5.77 -23.44 6.84
CA PRO A 26 6.36 -22.14 7.10
C PRO A 26 5.28 -21.06 7.02
N TYR A 27 5.08 -20.34 8.12
CA TYR A 27 4.20 -19.17 8.15
C TYR A 27 4.73 -18.10 7.20
N VAL A 28 4.01 -17.86 6.11
CA VAL A 28 4.22 -16.71 5.23
C VAL A 28 3.29 -15.61 5.71
N ALA A 29 3.86 -14.51 6.23
CA ALA A 29 3.07 -13.35 6.59
C ALA A 29 2.30 -12.86 5.36
N PRO A 30 1.02 -12.46 5.49
CA PRO A 30 0.30 -11.81 4.41
C PRO A 30 1.09 -10.59 3.93
N ILE A 31 1.37 -10.52 2.62
CA ILE A 31 2.00 -9.34 2.03
C ILE A 31 0.96 -8.21 2.08
N ASP A 32 1.31 -7.10 2.73
CA ASP A 32 0.48 -5.91 2.77
C ASP A 32 0.60 -5.17 1.43
N PRO A 33 -0.46 -5.09 0.62
CA PRO A 33 -0.38 -4.51 -0.72
C PRO A 33 0.07 -3.04 -0.71
N ARG A 34 -0.12 -2.34 0.41
CA ARG A 34 0.28 -0.95 0.60
C ARG A 34 1.79 -0.76 0.64
N ASP A 35 2.56 -1.80 0.97
CA ASP A 35 4.04 -1.72 1.01
C ASP A 35 4.64 -1.23 -0.31
N ASN A 36 3.97 -1.52 -1.44
CA ASN A 36 4.42 -1.09 -2.76
C ASN A 36 4.12 0.38 -3.08
N PHE A 37 3.33 1.07 -2.24
CA PHE A 37 2.91 2.46 -2.43
C PHE A 37 3.53 3.41 -1.41
N THR A 38 4.13 2.91 -0.34
CA THR A 38 4.64 3.71 0.77
C THR A 38 6.08 4.13 0.58
N GLY A 39 6.45 5.32 1.04
CA GLY A 39 7.81 5.86 0.92
C GLY A 39 7.80 7.37 0.71
N ILE A 40 8.97 7.94 0.41
CA ILE A 40 9.04 9.32 -0.09
C ILE A 40 9.25 9.37 -1.59
N PHE A 41 8.33 10.14 -2.17
CA PHE A 41 8.10 10.59 -3.52
C PHE A 41 8.94 11.80 -3.91
N GLU A 42 9.74 11.78 -4.99
CA GLU A 42 9.83 12.97 -5.85
C GLU A 42 8.74 12.82 -6.92
N VAL A 43 7.85 13.81 -7.04
CA VAL A 43 6.73 13.79 -7.97
C VAL A 43 7.02 14.72 -9.12
N GLU A 44 6.88 14.21 -10.34
CA GLU A 44 6.78 14.97 -11.57
C GLU A 44 5.30 15.06 -11.96
N GLU A 45 4.71 16.24 -11.85
CA GLU A 45 3.29 16.47 -12.13
C GLU A 45 3.13 17.38 -13.34
N PHE A 46 2.34 16.96 -14.33
CA PHE A 46 1.90 17.80 -15.43
C PHE A 46 0.48 18.30 -15.19
N SER A 47 0.31 19.63 -15.14
CA SER A 47 -0.99 20.31 -15.05
C SER A 47 -1.51 20.66 -16.44
N GLN A 48 -2.75 20.24 -16.75
CA GLN A 48 -3.40 20.63 -17.99
C GLN A 48 -3.83 22.11 -17.99
N VAL A 49 -4.25 22.65 -16.84
CA VAL A 49 -4.67 24.06 -16.73
C VAL A 49 -3.53 25.03 -16.98
N TYR A 50 -2.36 24.74 -16.41
CA TYR A 50 -1.18 25.60 -16.53
C TYR A 50 -0.29 25.23 -17.71
N ALA A 51 -0.53 24.07 -18.34
CA ALA A 51 0.30 23.51 -19.39
C ALA A 51 1.78 23.46 -18.99
N ALA A 52 2.04 23.06 -17.75
CA ALA A 52 3.35 23.12 -17.11
C ALA A 52 3.61 21.90 -16.24
N THR A 53 4.89 21.56 -16.11
CA THR A 53 5.37 20.49 -15.23
C THR A 53 5.97 21.07 -13.96
N THR A 54 5.59 20.52 -12.82
CA THR A 54 6.07 20.90 -11.49
C THR A 54 6.72 19.70 -10.80
N TYR A 55 7.70 19.98 -9.93
CA TYR A 55 8.40 18.96 -9.14
C TYR A 55 8.28 19.29 -7.66
N TYR A 56 7.88 18.30 -6.86
CA TYR A 56 7.75 18.44 -5.41
C TYR A 56 7.84 17.08 -4.72
N ASN A 57 8.08 17.07 -3.41
CA ASN A 57 8.17 15.84 -2.64
C ASN A 57 6.85 15.47 -1.99
N VAL A 58 6.55 14.18 -1.93
CA VAL A 58 5.36 13.61 -1.29
C VAL A 58 5.77 12.49 -0.36
N GLU A 59 5.11 12.37 0.79
CA GLU A 59 5.27 11.21 1.66
C GLU A 59 3.99 10.36 1.58
N VAL A 60 4.14 9.06 1.36
CA VAL A 60 3.02 8.11 1.39
C VAL A 60 3.18 7.16 2.57
N THR A 61 2.22 7.18 3.48
CA THR A 61 2.22 6.37 4.71
C THR A 61 0.99 5.47 4.78
N LYS A 62 1.08 4.37 5.53
CA LYS A 62 -0.05 3.46 5.73
C LYS A 62 -1.05 4.03 6.73
N SER A 63 -2.34 3.83 6.49
CA SER A 63 -3.34 4.01 7.53
C SER A 63 -3.12 2.98 8.66
N PRO A 64 -3.06 3.40 9.93
CA PRO A 64 -2.98 2.47 11.06
C PRO A 64 -4.33 1.78 11.35
N TYR A 65 -5.42 2.22 10.73
CA TYR A 65 -6.78 1.77 11.03
C TYR A 65 -7.42 0.95 9.90
N GLU A 66 -7.03 1.21 8.65
CA GLU A 66 -7.65 0.63 7.45
C GLU A 66 -6.58 -0.11 6.64
N GLN A 67 -6.84 -1.37 6.29
CA GLN A 67 -5.83 -2.27 5.71
C GLN A 67 -5.51 -2.01 4.24
N ASP A 68 -6.34 -1.22 3.58
CA ASP A 68 -6.27 -0.85 2.16
C ASP A 68 -6.00 0.64 1.96
N VAL A 69 -5.94 1.46 3.03
CA VAL A 69 -5.77 2.91 2.90
C VAL A 69 -4.32 3.33 3.12
N VAL A 70 -3.88 4.27 2.29
CA VAL A 70 -2.64 5.05 2.46
C VAL A 70 -2.97 6.54 2.52
N TRP A 71 -2.15 7.29 3.26
CA TRP A 71 -2.15 8.75 3.31
C TRP A 71 -1.07 9.29 2.40
N ILE A 72 -1.39 10.28 1.59
CA ILE A 72 -0.49 10.96 0.66
C ILE A 72 -0.38 12.41 1.13
N SER A 73 0.80 12.77 1.64
CA SER A 73 1.09 14.07 2.24
C SER A 73 1.81 15.02 1.30
N ASN A 74 1.53 16.32 1.43
CA ASN A 74 1.98 17.36 0.50
C ASN A 74 1.50 17.14 -0.95
N PHE A 75 0.26 16.66 -1.10
CA PHE A 75 -0.38 16.49 -2.40
C PHE A 75 -0.50 17.84 -3.14
N TYR A 76 -0.29 17.82 -4.46
CA TYR A 76 -0.27 19.01 -5.32
C TYR A 76 0.77 20.08 -4.89
N GLY A 77 1.76 19.70 -4.06
CA GLY A 77 2.82 20.60 -3.58
C GLY A 77 2.36 21.71 -2.63
N ILE A 78 1.19 21.56 -1.99
CA ILE A 78 0.55 22.60 -1.17
C ILE A 78 0.24 22.17 0.27
N GLU A 79 1.03 21.23 0.82
CA GLU A 79 0.85 20.69 2.18
C GLU A 79 -0.55 20.11 2.43
N LEU A 80 -1.19 19.61 1.36
CA LEU A 80 -2.50 18.96 1.42
C LEU A 80 -2.33 17.47 1.68
N ASP A 81 -2.97 16.97 2.73
CA ASP A 81 -3.03 15.53 3.01
C ASP A 81 -4.31 14.94 2.42
N ILE A 82 -4.17 13.89 1.62
CA ILE A 82 -5.30 13.12 1.06
C ILE A 82 -5.13 11.64 1.38
N TYR A 83 -6.19 10.85 1.19
CA TYR A 83 -6.09 9.39 1.27
C TYR A 83 -6.37 8.72 -0.07
N GLY A 84 -5.76 7.56 -0.27
CA GLY A 84 -6.01 6.65 -1.39
C GLY A 84 -6.28 5.23 -0.92
N VAL A 85 -7.07 4.49 -1.68
CA VAL A 85 -7.46 3.10 -1.44
C VAL A 85 -6.72 2.19 -2.41
N VAL A 86 -5.88 1.32 -1.89
CA VAL A 86 -5.02 0.39 -2.62
C VAL A 86 -5.74 -0.92 -2.86
N SER A 87 -5.67 -1.42 -4.09
CA SER A 87 -6.18 -2.73 -4.48
C SER A 87 -5.19 -3.39 -5.45
N GLY A 88 -4.33 -4.28 -4.95
CA GLY A 88 -3.32 -4.93 -5.76
C GLY A 88 -2.23 -3.94 -6.22
N ALA A 89 -2.15 -3.71 -7.54
CA ALA A 89 -1.23 -2.75 -8.15
C ALA A 89 -1.89 -1.41 -8.47
N ASP A 90 -3.18 -1.27 -8.15
CA ASP A 90 -3.97 -0.07 -8.41
C ASP A 90 -4.20 0.71 -7.11
N ILE A 91 -4.38 2.02 -7.25
CA ILE A 91 -4.79 2.93 -6.18
C ILE A 91 -5.92 3.83 -6.69
N GLN A 92 -6.98 3.96 -5.91
CA GLN A 92 -8.06 4.90 -6.16
C GLN A 92 -7.95 6.07 -5.17
N ILE A 93 -8.01 7.29 -5.66
CA ILE A 93 -8.22 8.47 -4.81
C ILE A 93 -9.71 8.77 -4.88
N PRO A 94 -10.52 8.33 -3.91
CA PRO A 94 -11.95 8.63 -3.93
C PRO A 94 -12.16 10.13 -3.79
N ARG A 95 -13.23 10.62 -4.40
CA ARG A 95 -13.65 12.02 -4.26
C ARG A 95 -13.72 12.41 -2.79
N GLN A 96 -12.88 13.36 -2.41
CA GLN A 96 -12.77 13.87 -1.06
C GLN A 96 -12.62 15.38 -1.09
N ARG A 97 -13.15 16.04 -0.07
CA ARG A 97 -13.11 17.49 0.08
C ARG A 97 -12.38 17.87 1.35
N ILE A 98 -11.32 18.64 1.22
CA ILE A 98 -10.50 19.13 2.32
C ILE A 98 -10.54 20.66 2.26
N GLY A 99 -11.39 21.26 3.10
CA GLY A 99 -11.65 22.69 3.08
C GLY A 99 -12.24 23.16 1.74
N ASN A 100 -11.47 23.97 1.01
CA ASN A 100 -11.84 24.52 -0.30
C ASN A 100 -11.37 23.66 -1.47
N TYR A 101 -10.63 22.57 -1.21
CA TYR A 101 -10.10 21.70 -2.24
C TYR A 101 -10.95 20.43 -2.36
N GLU A 102 -11.18 19.97 -3.58
CA GLU A 102 -11.76 18.67 -3.89
C GLU A 102 -10.81 17.91 -4.80
N VAL A 103 -10.57 16.64 -4.49
CA VAL A 103 -9.65 15.77 -5.24
C VAL A 103 -10.33 14.45 -5.52
N ASP A 104 -10.15 13.92 -6.73
CA ASP A 104 -10.68 12.63 -7.19
C ASP A 104 -9.71 12.08 -8.25
N GLY A 105 -9.46 10.77 -8.26
CA GLY A 105 -8.47 10.21 -9.18
C GLY A 105 -8.23 8.72 -9.03
N TRP A 106 -7.31 8.22 -9.82
CA TRP A 106 -6.90 6.82 -9.84
C TRP A 106 -5.45 6.72 -10.29
N GLY A 107 -4.84 5.56 -10.09
CA GLY A 107 -3.52 5.29 -10.60
C GLY A 107 -3.09 3.84 -10.41
N TYR A 108 -1.87 3.57 -10.81
CA TYR A 108 -1.32 2.22 -10.83
C TYR A 108 0.21 2.24 -10.70
N LEU A 109 0.76 1.11 -10.29
CA LEU A 109 2.20 0.86 -10.33
C LEU A 109 2.61 0.45 -11.76
N THR A 110 3.56 1.19 -12.33
CA THR A 110 4.18 0.82 -13.61
C THR A 110 5.02 -0.45 -13.48
N ASN A 111 5.40 -1.04 -14.61
CA ASN A 111 6.28 -2.21 -14.62
C ASN A 111 7.65 -1.95 -13.98
N GLU A 112 8.07 -0.68 -13.95
CA GLU A 112 9.30 -0.21 -13.30
C GLU A 112 9.11 0.06 -11.80
N GLY A 113 7.94 -0.22 -11.24
CA GLY A 113 7.62 -0.01 -9.82
C GLY A 113 7.36 1.45 -9.44
N ARG A 114 7.05 2.32 -10.41
CA ARG A 114 6.71 3.73 -10.14
C ARG A 114 5.22 3.89 -10.01
N LEU A 115 4.77 4.72 -9.07
CA LEU A 115 3.35 5.07 -9.00
C LEU A 115 3.06 6.16 -10.04
N ARG A 116 2.07 5.91 -10.91
CA ARG A 116 1.51 6.92 -11.81
C ARG A 116 0.07 7.22 -11.41
N LEU A 117 -0.24 8.48 -11.18
CA LEU A 117 -1.56 8.97 -10.78
C LEU A 117 -2.16 9.87 -11.87
N PHE A 118 -3.45 9.70 -12.09
CA PHE A 118 -4.31 10.58 -12.88
C PHE A 118 -5.41 11.12 -11.97
N PHE A 119 -5.50 12.43 -11.81
CA PHE A 119 -6.45 13.01 -10.88
C PHE A 119 -6.99 14.36 -11.36
N THR A 120 -8.14 14.70 -10.81
CA THR A 120 -8.75 16.02 -10.89
C THR A 120 -8.54 16.73 -9.56
N PHE A 121 -8.06 17.97 -9.62
CA PHE A 121 -7.95 18.87 -8.49
C PHE A 121 -8.85 20.07 -8.69
N VAL A 122 -9.73 20.37 -7.74
CA VAL A 122 -10.65 21.51 -7.81
C VAL A 122 -10.44 22.42 -6.61
N GLU A 123 -10.16 23.69 -6.87
CA GLU A 123 -10.17 24.74 -5.85
C GLU A 123 -11.48 25.55 -5.96
N HIS A 124 -12.29 25.49 -4.92
CA HIS A 124 -13.51 26.27 -4.79
C HIS A 124 -13.22 27.67 -4.26
N ARG A 125 -13.60 28.69 -5.04
CA ARG A 125 -13.44 30.11 -4.70
C ARG A 125 -14.83 30.78 -4.58
N PRO A 126 -14.95 31.96 -3.94
CA PRO A 126 -16.25 32.63 -3.75
C PRO A 126 -17.03 32.93 -5.04
N PHE A 127 -16.34 33.07 -6.18
CA PHE A 127 -16.94 33.45 -7.47
C PHE A 127 -16.64 32.47 -8.61
N GLY A 128 -16.32 31.22 -8.30
CA GLY A 128 -16.04 30.19 -9.30
C GLY A 128 -15.23 29.03 -8.73
N SER A 129 -14.88 28.07 -9.57
CA SER A 129 -13.91 27.03 -9.21
C SER A 129 -12.83 26.95 -10.27
N LEU A 130 -11.60 26.68 -9.84
CA LEU A 130 -10.51 26.29 -10.74
C LEU A 130 -10.46 24.77 -10.72
N MET A 131 -10.60 24.13 -11.87
CA MET A 131 -10.49 22.67 -12.00
C MET A 131 -9.28 22.37 -12.88
N ASP A 132 -8.39 21.51 -12.39
CA ASP A 132 -7.20 21.04 -13.06
C ASP A 132 -7.22 19.51 -13.19
N GLU A 133 -6.75 19.03 -14.31
CA GLU A 133 -6.58 17.60 -14.58
C GLU A 133 -5.08 17.33 -14.71
N CYS A 134 -4.57 16.40 -13.90
CA CYS A 134 -3.14 16.19 -13.74
C CYS A 134 -2.74 14.73 -14.01
N ASP A 135 -1.53 14.57 -14.54
CA ASP A 135 -0.82 13.30 -14.67
C ASP A 135 0.49 13.41 -13.89
N ALA A 136 0.68 12.54 -12.90
CA ALA A 136 1.80 12.60 -11.98
C ALA A 136 2.55 11.27 -11.91
N LEU A 137 3.87 11.33 -11.95
CA LEU A 137 4.75 10.18 -11.82
C LEU A 137 5.64 10.32 -10.58
N PHE A 138 5.65 9.27 -9.77
CA PHE A 138 6.31 9.24 -8.46
C PHE A 138 7.62 8.43 -8.54
N TYR A 139 8.72 9.09 -8.22
CA TYR A 139 10.08 8.54 -8.22
C TYR A 139 10.55 8.33 -6.78
N ALA A 140 10.64 7.07 -6.35
CA ALA A 140 11.03 6.73 -4.99
C ALA A 140 12.43 7.25 -4.67
N LEU A 141 12.56 7.98 -3.55
CA LEU A 141 13.84 8.48 -3.04
C LEU A 141 14.52 7.51 -2.08
N TYR A 142 13.74 6.66 -1.40
CA TYR A 142 14.22 5.66 -0.44
C TYR A 142 13.18 4.58 -0.14
#